data_AF-A0A834XSV5-F1
#
_entry.id   AF-A0A834XSV5-F1
#
_cell.length_a   1.000
_cell.length_b   1.000
_cell.length_c   1.000
_cell.angle_alpha   90.00
_cell.angle_beta   90.00
_cell.angle_gamma   90.00
#
_symmetry.space_group_name_H-M   'P 1'
#
loop_
_entity.id
_entity.type
_entity.pdbx_description
1 polymer ?
#
loop_
_entity_poly.entity_id
_entity_poly.type
_entity_poly.pdbx_seq_one_letter_code
_entity_poly.pdbx_strand_id
1 'polypeptide(L)'
;MSKCRMLIILLLVSPVLSTPQLKLLHIIFSHKLYAPIQMNSYDDIVYPDKLNYQYFLENTDDMSNQAKMNLYNLGVELRRTYSEFIGDIYHPDITQVRTSEYVLSMISAQLVNAGLWPPSDIQKWNDDLDWQPVVSDYQPIEDDTLLLGYLCPSYVEQENIVNKKWQSDVSMYKTLFNYVSENYGKKVESPSDVALIYSILETIRDNNGVIPSWANDIFPIGELMNVTLLSYELQSNSKIQKILNGGNFISKIIDDTIKFKNNHGDDKIKLYLYSGEEKNLQGIMQSLNIWIPHILSPGASLVFEIYFDSFDNKYSIKINYRHSIYGTVIPMKLPNCQEYCELDKFINITRELIPDDEMALCHRNQNDDKNSATIFTIDIFVFMILANFYLIFKN
;
A
#
# COMPACT_ATOMS: atom_id res chain seq x y z
N MET A 1 -32.66 -76.07 4.01
CA MET A 1 -32.35 -74.82 4.76
C MET A 1 -31.17 -74.14 4.08
N SER A 2 -31.43 -73.20 3.17
CA SER A 2 -30.39 -72.45 2.45
C SER A 2 -29.95 -71.27 3.31
N LYS A 3 -28.67 -71.19 3.66
CA LYS A 3 -28.10 -70.07 4.43
C LYS A 3 -27.71 -68.96 3.45
N CYS A 4 -28.56 -67.94 3.35
CA CYS A 4 -28.27 -66.70 2.65
C CYS A 4 -27.16 -65.95 3.39
N ARG A 5 -25.97 -65.80 2.79
CA ARG A 5 -24.89 -64.96 3.32
C ARG A 5 -25.08 -63.56 2.78
N MET A 6 -25.60 -62.67 3.64
CA MET A 6 -25.70 -61.24 3.35
C MET A 6 -24.29 -60.63 3.44
N LEU A 7 -23.77 -60.17 2.31
CA LEU A 7 -22.50 -59.46 2.21
C LEU A 7 -22.76 -57.98 2.55
N ILE A 8 -22.29 -57.52 3.71
CA ILE A 8 -22.37 -56.11 4.12
C ILE A 8 -21.15 -55.40 3.52
N ILE A 9 -21.38 -54.54 2.53
CA ILE A 9 -20.36 -53.65 1.98
C ILE A 9 -20.32 -52.40 2.86
N LEU A 10 -19.29 -52.28 3.70
CA LEU A 10 -19.00 -51.04 4.43
C LEU A 10 -18.37 -50.04 3.45
N LEU A 11 -19.13 -49.02 3.06
CA LEU A 11 -18.60 -47.84 2.39
C LEU A 11 -17.88 -46.97 3.43
N LEU A 12 -16.55 -47.03 3.44
CA LEU A 12 -15.71 -46.08 4.16
C LEU A 12 -15.78 -44.72 3.45
N VAL A 13 -16.68 -43.86 3.90
CA VAL A 13 -16.70 -42.45 3.49
C VAL A 13 -15.71 -41.71 4.39
N SER A 14 -14.49 -41.51 3.91
CA SER A 14 -13.55 -40.59 4.55
C SER A 14 -14.02 -39.16 4.29
N PRO A 15 -14.26 -38.33 5.33
CA PRO A 15 -14.51 -36.91 5.12
C PRO A 15 -13.22 -36.30 4.55
N VAL A 16 -13.26 -35.91 3.27
CA VAL A 16 -12.23 -35.04 2.70
C VAL A 16 -12.56 -33.64 3.20
N LEU A 17 -11.76 -33.13 4.13
CA LEU A 17 -11.81 -31.71 4.47
C LEU A 17 -11.34 -30.95 3.22
N SER A 18 -12.25 -30.25 2.54
CA SER A 18 -11.88 -29.29 1.49
C SER A 18 -10.96 -28.27 2.12
N THR A 19 -9.72 -28.18 1.65
CA THR A 19 -8.80 -27.12 2.05
C THR A 19 -9.02 -25.93 1.12
N PRO A 20 -9.14 -24.70 1.65
CA PRO A 20 -9.21 -23.51 0.82
C PRO A 20 -8.03 -23.46 -0.14
N GLN A 21 -8.31 -23.28 -1.43
CA GLN A 21 -7.30 -23.26 -2.48
C GLN A 21 -6.94 -21.82 -2.81
N LEU A 22 -5.64 -21.49 -2.81
CA LEU A 22 -5.17 -20.19 -3.28
C LEU A 22 -5.49 -20.03 -4.77
N LYS A 23 -6.06 -18.87 -5.14
CA LYS A 23 -6.49 -18.56 -6.51
C LYS A 23 -5.85 -17.32 -7.09
N LEU A 24 -5.56 -16.32 -6.26
CA LEU A 24 -4.97 -15.06 -6.71
C LEU A 24 -4.12 -14.44 -5.59
N LEU A 25 -3.05 -13.73 -5.98
CA LEU A 25 -2.17 -12.99 -5.10
C LEU A 25 -2.09 -11.53 -5.52
N HIS A 26 -2.23 -10.62 -4.56
CA HIS A 26 -1.78 -9.24 -4.71
C HIS A 26 -0.70 -8.97 -3.68
N ILE A 27 0.46 -8.51 -4.14
CA ILE A 27 1.60 -8.21 -3.28
C ILE A 27 1.99 -6.78 -3.54
N ILE A 28 1.92 -5.95 -2.52
CA ILE A 28 2.51 -4.61 -2.54
C ILE A 28 3.68 -4.58 -1.59
N PHE A 29 4.81 -4.06 -2.05
CA PHE A 29 6.01 -3.88 -1.25
C PHE A 29 6.55 -2.47 -1.39
N SER A 30 7.36 -2.08 -0.41
CA SER A 30 7.88 -0.73 -0.28
C SER A 30 9.40 -0.70 -0.32
N HIS A 31 9.95 0.30 -0.98
CA HIS A 31 11.37 0.65 -0.90
C HIS A 31 11.72 1.58 0.28
N LYS A 32 10.73 2.05 1.05
CA LYS A 32 10.77 3.20 1.99
C LYS A 32 11.18 4.53 1.33
N LEU A 33 10.99 5.65 2.02
CA LEU A 33 11.43 6.94 1.46
C LEU A 33 12.95 7.12 1.64
N TYR A 34 13.63 7.53 0.56
CA TYR A 34 15.01 8.00 0.61
C TYR A 34 15.07 9.50 0.30
N ALA A 35 16.06 10.17 0.87
CA ALA A 35 16.28 11.60 0.68
C ALA A 35 17.31 11.87 -0.43
N PRO A 36 17.16 12.96 -1.20
CA PRO A 36 18.10 13.35 -2.24
C PRO A 36 19.34 14.00 -1.62
N ILE A 37 20.21 13.18 -1.03
CA ILE A 37 21.42 13.63 -0.34
C ILE A 37 22.57 13.74 -1.35
N GLN A 38 23.26 14.88 -1.31
CA GLN A 38 24.44 15.13 -2.12
C GLN A 38 25.68 15.28 -1.22
N MET A 39 26.85 14.96 -1.77
CA MET A 39 28.14 15.26 -1.13
C MET A 39 28.76 16.45 -1.84
N ASN A 40 29.28 17.42 -1.09
CA ASN A 40 30.03 18.54 -1.66
C ASN A 40 31.48 18.15 -2.00
N SER A 41 32.27 19.09 -2.50
CA SER A 41 33.69 18.88 -2.83
C SER A 41 34.61 18.55 -1.65
N TYR A 42 34.11 18.61 -0.42
CA TYR A 42 34.82 18.34 0.83
C TYR A 42 34.29 17.09 1.54
N ASP A 43 33.47 16.28 0.86
CA ASP A 43 32.81 15.09 1.40
C ASP A 43 31.83 15.38 2.56
N ASP A 44 31.37 16.63 2.69
CA ASP A 44 30.29 16.97 3.63
C ASP A 44 28.93 16.70 3.00
N ILE A 45 28.00 16.26 3.85
CA ILE A 45 26.59 16.05 3.49
C ILE A 45 25.91 17.41 3.25
N VAL A 46 25.34 17.57 2.06
CA VAL A 46 24.48 18.69 1.71
C VAL A 46 23.03 18.29 1.92
N TYR A 47 22.36 18.97 2.84
CA TYR A 47 20.95 18.73 3.13
C TYR A 47 20.03 19.19 1.99
N PRO A 48 18.95 18.44 1.71
CA PRO A 48 17.96 18.80 0.69
C PRO A 48 17.42 20.21 0.83
N ASP A 49 17.15 20.85 -0.32
CA ASP A 49 16.79 22.26 -0.23
C ASP A 49 15.38 22.50 0.33
N LYS A 50 14.50 21.55 0.03
CA LYS A 50 13.06 21.59 0.30
C LYS A 50 12.67 20.35 1.09
N LEU A 51 11.93 20.53 2.18
CA LEU A 51 11.22 19.45 2.86
C LEU A 51 9.87 19.25 2.18
N ASN A 52 9.88 18.49 1.08
CA ASN A 52 8.67 18.14 0.34
C ASN A 52 8.76 16.69 -0.14
N TYR A 53 7.69 15.92 0.07
CA TYR A 53 7.67 14.49 -0.23
C TYR A 53 7.85 14.22 -1.73
N GLN A 54 7.12 14.94 -2.60
CA GLN A 54 7.24 14.80 -4.05
C GLN A 54 8.65 15.16 -4.53
N TYR A 55 9.25 16.23 -3.99
CA TYR A 55 10.64 16.60 -4.29
C TYR A 55 11.62 15.45 -3.96
N PHE A 56 11.42 14.73 -2.86
CA PHE A 56 12.27 13.58 -2.50
C PHE A 56 12.13 12.46 -3.53
N LEU A 57 10.90 12.15 -3.95
CA LEU A 57 10.65 11.11 -4.97
C LEU A 57 11.27 11.46 -6.33
N GLU A 58 11.17 12.73 -6.74
CA GLU A 58 11.68 13.21 -8.04
C GLU A 58 13.21 13.30 -8.09
N ASN A 59 13.87 13.51 -6.96
CA ASN A 59 15.30 13.84 -6.92
C ASN A 59 16.16 12.75 -6.28
N THR A 60 15.58 11.59 -5.94
CA THR A 60 16.34 10.44 -5.45
C THR A 60 16.41 9.37 -6.53
N ASP A 61 17.61 9.08 -6.97
CA ASP A 61 17.90 8.23 -8.13
C ASP A 61 18.44 6.84 -7.75
N ASP A 62 18.89 6.65 -6.51
CA ASP A 62 19.38 5.37 -6.03
C ASP A 62 19.15 5.13 -4.53
N MET A 63 19.43 3.89 -4.09
CA MET A 63 19.39 3.44 -2.71
C MET A 63 20.64 2.62 -2.37
N SER A 64 20.90 2.41 -1.08
CA SER A 64 22.08 1.66 -0.63
C SER A 64 22.07 0.21 -1.10
N ASN A 65 23.24 -0.41 -1.25
CA ASN A 65 23.35 -1.82 -1.64
C ASN A 65 22.65 -2.77 -0.64
N GLN A 66 22.61 -2.40 0.64
CA GLN A 66 21.87 -3.17 1.64
C GLN A 66 20.36 -3.13 1.38
N ALA A 67 19.81 -1.97 1.01
CA ALA A 67 18.40 -1.85 0.62
C ALA A 67 18.10 -2.66 -0.65
N LYS A 68 18.99 -2.61 -1.64
CA LYS A 68 18.85 -3.40 -2.87
C LYS A 68 18.81 -4.90 -2.57
N MET A 69 19.71 -5.36 -1.71
CA MET A 69 19.78 -6.74 -1.26
C MET A 69 18.52 -7.15 -0.46
N ASN A 70 17.97 -6.26 0.36
CA ASN A 70 16.72 -6.54 1.07
C ASN A 70 15.57 -6.77 0.08
N LEU A 71 15.42 -5.93 -0.95
CA LEU A 71 14.39 -6.10 -1.99
C LEU A 71 14.60 -7.38 -2.81
N TYR A 72 15.84 -7.72 -3.17
CA TYR A 72 16.13 -9.01 -3.81
C TYR A 72 15.71 -10.19 -2.93
N ASN A 73 16.07 -10.15 -1.64
CA ASN A 73 15.73 -11.21 -0.70
C ASN A 73 14.22 -11.32 -0.42
N LEU A 74 13.47 -10.21 -0.54
CA LEU A 74 12.01 -10.28 -0.55
C LEU A 74 11.52 -11.13 -1.72
N GLY A 75 12.05 -10.92 -2.92
CA GLY A 75 11.76 -11.75 -4.10
C GLY A 75 12.03 -13.23 -3.87
N VAL A 76 13.21 -13.56 -3.32
CA VAL A 76 13.60 -14.94 -2.98
C VAL A 76 12.61 -15.57 -2.01
N GLU A 77 12.18 -14.82 -0.99
CA GLU A 77 11.22 -15.31 -0.01
C GLU A 77 9.82 -15.52 -0.59
N LEU A 78 9.36 -14.59 -1.43
CA LEU A 78 8.08 -14.74 -2.14
C LEU A 78 8.11 -15.98 -3.04
N ARG A 79 9.24 -16.21 -3.75
CA ARG A 79 9.45 -17.43 -4.53
C ARG A 79 9.36 -18.67 -3.65
N ARG A 80 10.06 -18.69 -2.53
CA ARG A 80 10.03 -19.82 -1.57
C ARG A 80 8.62 -20.10 -1.05
N THR A 81 7.82 -19.05 -0.87
CA THR A 81 6.49 -19.14 -0.25
C THR A 81 5.42 -19.56 -1.25
N TYR A 82 5.50 -19.10 -2.49
CA TYR A 82 4.43 -19.25 -3.49
C TYR A 82 4.85 -20.07 -4.73
N SER A 83 6.02 -20.71 -4.74
CA SER A 83 6.53 -21.49 -5.89
C SER A 83 5.52 -22.50 -6.45
N GLU A 84 4.87 -23.28 -5.58
CA GLU A 84 3.87 -24.27 -6.00
C GLU A 84 2.67 -23.62 -6.70
N PHE A 85 2.28 -22.41 -6.29
CA PHE A 85 1.13 -21.69 -6.83
C PHE A 85 1.45 -20.98 -8.15
N ILE A 86 2.56 -20.23 -8.20
CA ILE A 86 2.95 -19.43 -9.37
C ILE A 86 3.68 -20.26 -10.45
N GLY A 87 4.27 -21.40 -10.08
CA GLY A 87 5.00 -22.29 -10.98
C GLY A 87 6.41 -21.80 -11.30
N ASP A 88 7.17 -22.62 -12.05
CA ASP A 88 8.59 -22.37 -12.27
C ASP A 88 8.92 -21.43 -13.43
N ILE A 89 7.96 -21.21 -14.32
CA ILE A 89 8.15 -20.46 -15.57
C ILE A 89 7.53 -19.08 -15.42
N TYR A 90 8.32 -18.03 -15.61
CA TYR A 90 7.78 -16.68 -15.74
C TYR A 90 7.01 -16.53 -17.06
N HIS A 91 5.82 -15.93 -17.03
CA HIS A 91 5.13 -15.48 -18.23
C HIS A 91 4.33 -14.21 -17.92
N PRO A 92 4.27 -13.21 -18.83
CA PRO A 92 3.43 -12.02 -18.65
C PRO A 92 1.92 -12.33 -18.57
N ASP A 93 1.50 -13.56 -18.91
CA ASP A 93 0.10 -13.98 -18.80
C ASP A 93 -0.29 -14.36 -17.37
N ILE A 94 0.70 -14.74 -16.53
CA ILE A 94 0.46 -15.22 -15.16
C ILE A 94 0.80 -14.18 -14.10
N THR A 95 1.57 -13.15 -14.46
CA THR A 95 2.07 -12.15 -13.53
C THR A 95 2.03 -10.77 -14.17
N GLN A 96 1.46 -9.81 -13.45
CA GLN A 96 1.51 -8.40 -13.80
C GLN A 96 2.33 -7.66 -12.74
N VAL A 97 3.35 -6.92 -13.19
CA VAL A 97 4.18 -6.08 -12.33
C VAL A 97 3.83 -4.62 -12.63
N ARG A 98 3.48 -3.86 -11.58
CA ARG A 98 3.23 -2.43 -11.67
C ARG A 98 4.18 -1.66 -10.75
N THR A 99 4.74 -0.56 -11.25
CA THR A 99 5.52 0.40 -10.46
C THR A 99 4.85 1.77 -10.52
N SER A 100 5.23 2.67 -9.61
CA SER A 100 5.07 4.11 -9.88
C SER A 100 6.09 4.55 -10.94
N GLU A 101 5.90 5.76 -11.49
CA GLU A 101 6.84 6.36 -12.45
C GLU A 101 8.20 6.74 -11.83
N TYR A 102 8.33 6.68 -10.50
CA TYR A 102 9.57 7.03 -9.82
C TYR A 102 10.65 5.94 -9.91
N VAL A 103 11.90 6.37 -10.07
CA VAL A 103 13.08 5.53 -10.33
C VAL A 103 13.25 4.44 -9.27
N LEU A 104 13.10 4.79 -7.99
CA LEU A 104 13.27 3.82 -6.90
C LEU A 104 12.24 2.70 -6.94
N SER A 105 11.00 2.98 -7.36
CA SER A 105 9.98 1.95 -7.55
C SER A 105 10.32 1.03 -8.73
N MET A 106 10.88 1.57 -9.81
CA MET A 106 11.37 0.76 -10.93
C MET A 106 12.54 -0.15 -10.54
N ILE A 107 13.55 0.39 -9.86
CA ILE A 107 14.70 -0.37 -9.33
C ILE A 107 14.23 -1.49 -8.41
N SER A 108 13.28 -1.18 -7.53
CA SER A 108 12.77 -2.15 -6.54
C SER A 108 12.01 -3.29 -7.17
N ALA A 109 11.19 -3.01 -8.20
CA ALA A 109 10.55 -4.04 -9.00
C ALA A 109 11.55 -4.96 -9.68
N GLN A 110 12.63 -4.43 -10.24
CA GLN A 110 13.68 -5.25 -10.87
C GLN A 110 14.35 -6.18 -9.85
N LEU A 111 14.67 -5.67 -8.66
CA LEU A 111 15.32 -6.45 -7.61
C LEU A 111 14.42 -7.56 -7.07
N VAL A 112 13.16 -7.24 -6.74
CA VAL A 112 12.19 -8.26 -6.27
C VAL A 112 11.97 -9.30 -7.36
N ASN A 113 11.82 -8.92 -8.63
CA ASN A 113 11.63 -9.89 -9.70
C ASN A 113 12.88 -10.74 -9.97
N ALA A 114 14.08 -10.20 -9.79
CA ALA A 114 15.31 -10.99 -9.89
C ALA A 114 15.38 -12.12 -8.85
N GLY A 115 14.87 -11.88 -7.63
CA GLY A 115 14.75 -12.93 -6.61
C GLY A 115 13.54 -13.85 -6.81
N LEU A 116 12.44 -13.32 -7.37
CA LEU A 116 11.19 -14.05 -7.56
C LEU A 116 11.21 -15.00 -8.77
N TRP A 117 11.88 -14.58 -9.84
CA TRP A 117 11.89 -15.25 -11.14
C TRP A 117 13.31 -15.58 -11.63
N PRO A 118 14.13 -16.33 -10.87
CA PRO A 118 15.35 -16.89 -11.44
C PRO A 118 14.99 -17.75 -12.67
N PRO A 119 15.70 -17.63 -13.80
CA PRO A 119 15.37 -18.36 -15.02
C PRO A 119 15.41 -19.87 -14.80
N SER A 120 14.29 -20.52 -15.11
CA SER A 120 14.24 -21.98 -15.31
C SER A 120 15.17 -22.40 -16.45
N ASP A 121 15.53 -23.68 -16.53
CA ASP A 121 16.46 -24.17 -17.57
C ASP A 121 16.03 -23.84 -19.00
N ILE A 122 14.72 -23.74 -19.27
CA ILE A 122 14.19 -23.37 -20.59
C ILE A 122 14.15 -21.85 -20.84
N GLN A 123 14.27 -21.03 -19.78
CA GLN A 123 14.29 -19.56 -19.84
C GLN A 123 15.68 -18.97 -19.62
N LYS A 124 16.69 -19.80 -19.32
CA LYS A 124 18.09 -19.38 -19.26
C LYS A 124 18.55 -18.95 -20.64
N TRP A 125 18.76 -17.65 -20.79
CA TRP A 125 19.31 -17.05 -22.01
C TRP A 125 20.82 -16.81 -21.90
N ASN A 126 21.38 -16.90 -20.69
CA ASN A 126 22.80 -16.77 -20.36
C ASN A 126 23.15 -17.71 -19.20
N ASP A 127 24.13 -18.59 -19.40
CA ASP A 127 24.53 -19.61 -18.41
C ASP A 127 25.24 -19.02 -17.18
N ASP A 128 25.87 -17.85 -17.34
CA ASP A 128 26.65 -17.18 -16.28
C ASP A 128 25.84 -16.11 -15.53
N LEU A 129 24.55 -15.95 -15.85
CA LEU A 129 23.69 -14.91 -15.27
C LEU A 129 22.30 -15.47 -14.95
N ASP A 130 22.03 -15.67 -13.66
CA ASP A 130 20.73 -16.13 -13.13
C ASP A 130 19.71 -14.99 -13.03
N TRP A 131 19.46 -14.33 -14.17
CA TRP A 131 18.49 -13.24 -14.31
C TRP A 131 17.79 -13.33 -15.66
N GLN A 132 16.51 -12.97 -15.69
CA GLN A 132 15.74 -12.83 -16.91
C GLN A 132 14.95 -11.51 -16.90
N PRO A 133 14.66 -10.93 -18.08
CA PRO A 133 13.83 -9.74 -18.16
C PRO A 133 12.39 -10.06 -17.73
N VAL A 134 11.88 -9.27 -16.77
CA VAL A 134 10.48 -9.30 -16.34
C VAL A 134 9.87 -7.95 -16.68
N VAL A 135 8.76 -7.97 -17.41
CA VAL A 135 8.05 -6.76 -17.84
C VAL A 135 7.33 -6.13 -16.66
N SER A 136 7.44 -4.81 -16.55
CA SER A 136 6.71 -3.99 -15.60
C SER A 136 6.10 -2.78 -16.29
N ASP A 137 4.90 -2.41 -15.87
CA ASP A 137 4.21 -1.21 -16.37
C ASP A 137 4.12 -0.14 -15.28
N TYR A 138 3.93 1.11 -15.69
CA TYR A 138 3.57 2.21 -14.81
C TYR A 138 2.47 3.07 -15.46
N GLN A 139 1.83 3.93 -14.67
CA GLN A 139 0.99 5.01 -15.19
C GLN A 139 1.73 6.33 -14.98
N PRO A 140 1.55 7.32 -15.87
CA PRO A 140 2.07 8.66 -15.65
C PRO A 140 1.64 9.21 -14.29
N ILE A 141 2.48 10.02 -13.64
CA ILE A 141 2.22 10.56 -12.29
C ILE A 141 0.83 11.19 -12.16
N GLU A 142 0.39 11.93 -13.18
CA GLU A 142 -0.89 12.65 -13.19
C GLU A 142 -2.11 11.71 -13.22
N ASP A 143 -1.93 10.47 -13.68
CA ASP A 143 -2.98 9.45 -13.84
C ASP A 143 -2.89 8.31 -12.80
N ASP A 144 -1.80 8.23 -12.02
CA ASP A 144 -1.57 7.12 -11.08
C ASP A 144 -2.24 7.33 -9.71
N THR A 145 -3.56 7.21 -9.67
CA THR A 145 -4.31 7.24 -8.40
C THR A 145 -4.14 5.98 -7.55
N LEU A 146 -3.56 4.90 -8.09
CA LEU A 146 -3.41 3.63 -7.39
C LEU A 146 -2.18 3.61 -6.49
N LEU A 147 -1.02 4.00 -7.03
CA LEU A 147 0.25 4.04 -6.29
C LEU A 147 0.60 5.47 -5.84
N LEU A 148 0.12 6.52 -6.52
CA LEU A 148 0.45 7.91 -6.22
C LEU A 148 -0.76 8.74 -5.79
N GLY A 149 -1.84 8.11 -5.30
CA GLY A 149 -3.03 8.83 -4.83
C GLY A 149 -2.77 9.81 -3.67
N TYR A 150 -1.65 9.67 -2.95
CA TYR A 150 -1.18 10.64 -1.95
C TYR A 150 -0.60 11.93 -2.56
N LEU A 151 -0.38 11.99 -3.88
CA LEU A 151 0.00 13.20 -4.63
C LEU A 151 -1.20 13.90 -5.26
N CYS A 152 -2.40 13.29 -5.21
CA CYS A 152 -3.61 13.91 -5.72
C CYS A 152 -3.85 15.30 -5.10
N PRO A 153 -4.26 16.30 -5.91
CA PRO A 153 -4.56 17.65 -5.41
C PRO A 153 -5.49 17.65 -4.19
N SER A 154 -6.57 16.86 -4.21
CA SER A 154 -7.51 16.77 -3.10
C SER A 154 -6.93 16.08 -1.86
N TYR A 155 -6.01 15.12 -2.02
CA TYR A 155 -5.26 14.54 -0.90
C TYR A 155 -4.36 15.59 -0.24
N VAL A 156 -3.57 16.30 -1.05
CA VAL A 156 -2.64 17.33 -0.58
C VAL A 156 -3.38 18.48 0.11
N GLU A 157 -4.55 18.86 -0.40
CA GLU A 157 -5.43 19.83 0.27
C GLU A 157 -5.83 19.35 1.68
N GLN A 158 -6.26 18.08 1.80
CA GLN A 158 -6.65 17.51 3.10
C GLN A 158 -5.46 17.38 4.06
N GLU A 159 -4.28 16.99 3.56
CA GLU A 159 -3.06 16.95 4.35
C GLU A 159 -2.74 18.36 4.91
N ASN A 160 -2.86 19.41 4.09
CA ASN A 160 -2.67 20.78 4.53
C ASN A 160 -3.71 21.22 5.59
N ILE A 161 -4.98 20.81 5.46
CA ILE A 161 -6.03 21.11 6.45
C ILE A 161 -5.74 20.41 7.78
N VAL A 162 -5.40 19.11 7.72
CA VAL A 162 -5.08 18.31 8.91
C VAL A 162 -3.86 18.89 9.61
N ASN A 163 -2.78 19.19 8.87
CA ASN A 163 -1.58 19.80 9.42
C ASN A 163 -1.87 21.15 10.08
N LYS A 164 -2.66 22.03 9.45
CA LYS A 164 -3.06 23.33 10.03
C LYS A 164 -3.93 23.18 11.28
N LYS A 165 -4.89 22.25 11.28
CA LYS A 165 -5.70 21.96 12.46
C LYS A 165 -4.83 21.48 13.62
N TRP A 166 -3.82 20.67 13.31
CA TRP A 166 -2.88 20.19 14.31
C TRP A 166 -1.93 21.27 14.81
N GLN A 167 -1.65 22.34 14.05
CA GLN A 167 -0.78 23.46 14.49
C GLN A 167 -1.18 24.07 15.85
N SER A 168 -2.45 24.01 16.26
CA SER A 168 -2.86 24.45 17.61
C SER A 168 -2.39 23.53 18.73
N ASP A 169 -2.21 22.23 18.44
CA ASP A 169 -1.84 21.18 19.41
C ASP A 169 -0.32 20.95 19.48
N VAL A 170 0.46 21.49 18.52
CA VAL A 170 1.92 21.32 18.42
C VAL A 170 2.73 22.15 19.43
N SER A 171 2.07 22.88 20.33
CA SER A 171 2.77 23.65 21.37
C SER A 171 3.78 22.81 22.15
N MET A 172 3.48 21.52 22.34
CA MET A 172 4.37 20.55 23.01
C MET A 172 5.62 20.17 22.20
N TYR A 173 5.61 20.24 20.87
CA TYR A 173 6.77 19.94 20.02
C TYR A 173 7.49 21.19 19.51
N LYS A 174 7.05 22.39 19.90
CA LYS A 174 7.67 23.66 19.48
C LYS A 174 9.17 23.72 19.80
N THR A 175 9.57 23.20 20.95
CA THR A 175 10.99 23.13 21.34
C THR A 175 11.79 22.25 20.39
N LEU A 176 11.27 21.05 20.06
CA LEU A 176 11.89 20.16 19.10
C LEU A 176 11.97 20.81 17.71
N PHE A 177 10.89 21.43 17.24
CA PHE A 177 10.84 22.05 15.91
C PHE A 177 11.86 23.18 15.79
N ASN A 178 11.99 24.02 16.82
CA ASN A 178 13.02 25.06 16.86
C ASN A 178 14.42 24.45 16.88
N TYR A 179 14.66 23.44 17.73
CA TYR A 179 15.96 22.77 17.82
C TYR A 179 16.38 22.15 16.49
N VAL A 180 15.48 21.42 15.82
CA VAL A 180 15.74 20.84 14.51
C VAL A 180 15.93 21.95 13.46
N SER A 181 15.13 23.02 13.52
CA SER A 181 15.27 24.14 12.56
C SER A 181 16.64 24.82 12.64
N GLU A 182 17.15 25.04 13.85
CA GLU A 182 18.45 25.66 14.08
C GLU A 182 19.60 24.78 13.57
N ASN A 183 19.52 23.46 13.79
CA ASN A 183 20.56 22.52 13.37
C ASN A 183 20.49 22.14 11.89
N TYR A 184 19.28 22.06 11.32
CA TYR A 184 19.06 21.79 9.90
C TYR A 184 19.28 23.04 9.03
N GLY A 185 19.16 24.24 9.62
CA GLY A 185 19.31 25.52 8.94
C GLY A 185 18.07 25.99 8.18
N LYS A 186 16.93 25.30 8.33
CA LYS A 186 15.66 25.67 7.69
C LYS A 186 14.50 25.43 8.62
N LYS A 187 13.41 26.14 8.33
CA LYS A 187 12.20 26.11 9.14
C LYS A 187 11.54 24.72 9.10
N VAL A 188 11.31 24.16 10.27
CA VAL A 188 10.52 22.94 10.52
C VAL A 188 9.27 23.36 11.27
N GLU A 189 8.09 23.13 10.69
CA GLU A 189 6.82 23.66 11.23
C GLU A 189 5.76 22.58 11.45
N SER A 190 6.00 21.37 10.99
CA SER A 190 5.00 20.30 11.01
C SER A 190 5.61 18.93 11.33
N PRO A 191 4.79 17.97 11.81
CA PRO A 191 5.21 16.58 11.92
C PRO A 191 5.72 16.00 10.59
N SER A 192 5.16 16.44 9.46
CA SER A 192 5.58 16.00 8.13
C SER A 192 6.99 16.48 7.76
N ASP A 193 7.37 17.69 8.17
CA ASP A 193 8.76 18.16 8.03
C ASP A 193 9.71 17.28 8.85
N VAL A 194 9.31 16.91 10.08
CA VAL A 194 10.09 16.02 10.94
C VAL A 194 10.22 14.63 10.34
N ALA A 195 9.17 14.07 9.73
CA ALA A 195 9.23 12.79 9.03
C ALA A 195 10.23 12.81 7.84
N LEU A 196 10.29 13.91 7.11
CA LEU A 196 11.28 14.09 6.03
C LEU A 196 12.70 14.27 6.58
N ILE A 197 12.89 14.96 7.71
CA ILE A 197 14.17 15.03 8.42
C ILE A 197 14.60 13.64 8.92
N TYR A 198 13.67 12.85 9.45
CA TYR A 198 13.93 11.47 9.85
C TYR A 198 14.43 10.65 8.65
N SER A 199 13.74 10.76 7.51
CA SER A 199 14.12 10.09 6.25
C SER A 199 15.50 10.52 5.74
N ILE A 200 15.87 11.80 5.90
CA ILE A 200 17.23 12.28 5.62
C ILE A 200 18.25 11.55 6.50
N LEU A 201 18.05 11.54 7.83
CA LEU A 201 18.98 10.90 8.76
C LEU A 201 19.09 9.38 8.52
N GLU A 202 17.97 8.73 8.17
CA GLU A 202 17.99 7.33 7.76
C GLU A 202 18.79 7.11 6.48
N THR A 203 18.61 7.98 5.48
CA THR A 203 19.37 7.88 4.22
C THR A 203 20.86 8.07 4.46
N ILE A 204 21.27 8.97 5.36
CA ILE A 204 22.67 9.13 5.78
C ILE A 204 23.18 7.81 6.38
N ARG A 205 22.45 7.27 7.37
CA ARG A 205 22.82 6.01 8.05
C ARG A 205 22.96 4.86 7.07
N ASP A 206 22.02 4.71 6.15
CA ASP A 206 21.97 3.60 5.20
C ASP A 206 23.10 3.66 4.17
N ASN A 207 23.65 4.85 3.92
CA ASN A 207 24.83 5.07 3.10
C ASN A 207 26.15 5.07 3.91
N ASN A 208 26.11 4.57 5.16
CA ASN A 208 27.24 4.55 6.10
C ASN A 208 27.83 5.95 6.39
N GLY A 209 27.03 7.00 6.22
CA GLY A 209 27.40 8.37 6.57
C GLY A 209 27.38 8.59 8.09
N VAL A 210 28.09 9.63 8.52
CA VAL A 210 28.14 10.01 9.94
C VAL A 210 26.89 10.78 10.32
N ILE A 211 26.15 10.27 11.31
CA ILE A 211 25.01 11.00 11.87
C ILE A 211 25.50 12.27 12.58
N PRO A 212 24.90 13.43 12.30
CA PRO A 212 25.26 14.68 12.96
C PRO A 212 25.08 14.59 14.47
N SER A 213 26.01 15.20 15.22
CA SER A 213 26.02 15.12 16.68
C SER A 213 24.74 15.61 17.34
N TRP A 214 24.06 16.60 16.73
CA TRP A 214 22.81 17.15 17.24
C TRP A 214 21.66 16.13 17.25
N ALA A 215 21.73 15.10 16.40
CA ALA A 215 20.67 14.11 16.24
C ALA A 215 20.86 12.87 17.13
N ASN A 216 22.04 12.67 17.73
CA ASN A 216 22.39 11.44 18.45
C ASN A 216 21.42 11.05 19.57
N ASP A 217 20.84 12.03 20.27
CA ASP A 217 19.94 11.79 21.40
C ASP A 217 18.46 11.68 21.00
N ILE A 218 18.11 12.01 19.74
CA ILE A 218 16.73 12.08 19.25
C ILE A 218 16.46 11.16 18.04
N PHE A 219 17.51 10.56 17.48
CA PHE A 219 17.50 9.60 16.36
C PHE A 219 18.40 8.39 16.70
N PRO A 220 18.07 7.16 16.27
CA PRO A 220 16.88 6.78 15.51
C PRO A 220 15.65 6.49 16.37
N ILE A 221 15.84 6.25 17.66
CA ILE A 221 14.78 6.05 18.64
C ILE A 221 14.76 7.28 19.53
N GLY A 222 13.63 7.99 19.60
CA GLY A 222 13.52 9.23 20.35
C GLY A 222 12.42 10.13 19.81
N GLU A 223 12.55 11.43 20.06
CA GLU A 223 11.53 12.43 19.71
C GLU A 223 11.25 12.49 18.21
N LEU A 224 12.27 12.35 17.35
CA LEU A 224 12.06 12.37 15.90
C LEU A 224 11.22 11.19 15.43
N MET A 225 11.45 10.00 15.99
CA MET A 225 10.63 8.82 15.67
C MET A 225 9.18 9.03 16.12
N ASN A 226 8.95 9.52 17.34
CA ASN A 226 7.60 9.73 17.86
C ASN A 226 6.80 10.72 17.00
N VAL A 227 7.42 11.82 16.58
CA VAL A 227 6.75 12.82 15.72
C VAL A 227 6.60 12.30 14.29
N THR A 228 7.53 11.49 13.78
CA THR A 228 7.38 10.81 12.48
C THR A 228 6.17 9.87 12.50
N LEU A 229 6.00 9.07 13.56
CA LEU A 229 4.83 8.20 13.71
C LEU A 229 3.52 9.00 13.84
N LEU A 230 3.57 10.17 14.48
CA LEU A 230 2.44 11.10 14.47
C LEU A 230 2.13 11.58 13.04
N SER A 231 3.14 12.00 12.26
CA SER A 231 2.93 12.37 10.85
C SER A 231 2.24 11.25 10.07
N TYR A 232 2.66 10.00 10.26
CA TYR A 232 2.00 8.86 9.65
C TYR A 232 0.53 8.72 10.07
N GLU A 233 0.18 8.92 11.34
CA GLU A 233 -1.22 8.91 11.77
C GLU A 233 -2.06 9.98 11.05
N LEU A 234 -1.49 11.17 10.84
CA LEU A 234 -2.18 12.30 10.21
C LEU A 234 -2.44 12.11 8.71
N GLN A 235 -1.67 11.26 8.03
CA GLN A 235 -1.77 11.02 6.60
C GLN A 235 -3.00 10.22 6.17
N SER A 236 -3.78 9.67 7.11
CA SER A 236 -5.07 9.01 6.83
C SER A 236 -6.18 9.50 7.77
N ASN A 237 -6.14 10.78 8.16
CA ASN A 237 -7.10 11.35 9.11
C ASN A 237 -8.47 11.65 8.47
N SER A 238 -8.50 12.03 7.19
CA SER A 238 -9.73 12.31 6.46
C SER A 238 -10.22 11.12 5.61
N LYS A 239 -11.52 11.11 5.28
CA LYS A 239 -12.10 10.10 4.38
C LYS A 239 -11.45 10.12 3.00
N ILE A 240 -11.17 11.31 2.46
CA ILE A 240 -10.51 11.50 1.15
C ILE A 240 -9.10 10.89 1.19
N GLN A 241 -8.34 11.14 2.26
CA GLN A 241 -6.99 10.56 2.39
C GLN A 241 -7.01 9.04 2.42
N LYS A 242 -7.95 8.44 3.18
CA LYS A 242 -8.13 6.98 3.23
C LYS A 242 -8.50 6.40 1.87
N ILE A 243 -9.42 7.04 1.14
CA ILE A 243 -9.82 6.57 -0.19
C ILE A 243 -8.62 6.62 -1.15
N LEU A 244 -7.97 7.77 -1.28
CA LEU A 244 -6.93 7.97 -2.31
C LEU A 244 -5.63 7.20 -2.03
N ASN A 245 -5.23 7.04 -0.77
CA ASN A 245 -3.95 6.38 -0.44
C ASN A 245 -4.09 4.88 -0.12
N GLY A 246 -5.31 4.37 0.11
CA GLY A 246 -5.55 2.95 0.43
C GLY A 246 -6.81 2.36 -0.20
N GLY A 247 -7.89 3.12 -0.24
CA GLY A 247 -9.18 2.70 -0.82
C GLY A 247 -9.09 2.30 -2.29
N ASN A 248 -8.36 3.06 -3.12
CA ASN A 248 -8.15 2.72 -4.53
C ASN A 248 -7.49 1.35 -4.70
N PHE A 249 -6.51 1.03 -3.87
CA PHE A 249 -5.84 -0.27 -3.89
C PHE A 249 -6.76 -1.39 -3.43
N ILE A 250 -7.56 -1.14 -2.40
CA ILE A 250 -8.58 -2.07 -1.91
C ILE A 250 -9.65 -2.34 -2.99
N SER A 251 -10.08 -1.29 -3.71
CA SER A 251 -10.98 -1.43 -4.87
C SER A 251 -10.36 -2.33 -5.93
N LYS A 252 -9.10 -2.06 -6.31
CA LYS A 252 -8.38 -2.86 -7.30
C LYS A 252 -8.35 -4.35 -6.94
N ILE A 253 -8.07 -4.69 -5.67
CA ILE A 253 -8.10 -6.08 -5.19
C ILE A 253 -9.50 -6.70 -5.34
N ILE A 254 -10.54 -5.97 -4.95
CA ILE A 254 -11.93 -6.43 -5.04
C ILE A 254 -12.32 -6.66 -6.50
N ASP A 255 -12.02 -5.71 -7.38
CA ASP A 255 -12.36 -5.75 -8.79
C ASP A 255 -11.67 -6.91 -9.52
N ASP A 256 -10.37 -7.09 -9.29
CA ASP A 256 -9.61 -8.21 -9.84
C ASP A 256 -10.15 -9.56 -9.31
N THR A 257 -10.52 -9.63 -8.03
CA THR A 257 -11.10 -10.84 -7.43
C THR A 257 -12.47 -11.16 -8.03
N ILE A 258 -13.34 -10.16 -8.22
CA ILE A 258 -14.66 -10.33 -8.83
C ILE A 258 -14.51 -10.73 -10.30
N LYS A 259 -13.59 -10.10 -11.04
CA LYS A 259 -13.28 -10.45 -12.43
C LYS A 259 -12.81 -11.90 -12.53
N PHE A 260 -11.87 -12.32 -11.68
CA PHE A 260 -11.39 -13.70 -11.64
C PHE A 260 -12.55 -14.69 -11.38
N LYS A 261 -13.40 -14.40 -10.38
CA LYS A 261 -14.58 -15.20 -10.04
C LYS A 261 -15.55 -15.32 -11.22
N ASN A 262 -15.84 -14.22 -11.91
CA ASN A 262 -16.80 -14.18 -13.01
C ASN A 262 -16.29 -14.85 -14.29
N ASN A 263 -14.96 -14.84 -14.51
CA ASN A 263 -14.32 -15.52 -15.62
C ASN A 263 -14.17 -17.03 -15.38
N HIS A 264 -14.76 -17.59 -14.32
CA HIS A 264 -14.67 -19.02 -13.97
C HIS A 264 -13.23 -19.57 -13.88
N GLY A 265 -12.25 -18.69 -13.62
CA GLY A 265 -10.82 -19.05 -13.58
C GLY A 265 -10.13 -19.13 -14.94
N ASP A 266 -10.74 -18.62 -16.02
CA ASP A 266 -10.09 -18.50 -17.34
C ASP A 266 -9.06 -17.37 -17.40
N ASP A 267 -9.04 -16.49 -16.38
CA ASP A 267 -7.97 -15.50 -16.23
C ASP A 267 -6.67 -16.22 -15.83
N LYS A 268 -5.64 -16.07 -16.65
CA LYS A 268 -4.34 -16.71 -16.42
C LYS A 268 -3.55 -16.01 -15.31
N ILE A 269 -3.87 -14.74 -15.01
CA ILE A 269 -3.13 -13.96 -14.03
C ILE A 269 -3.34 -14.57 -12.64
N LYS A 270 -2.22 -14.90 -12.00
CA LYS A 270 -2.15 -15.44 -10.63
C LYS A 270 -1.57 -14.44 -9.65
N LEU A 271 -0.68 -13.55 -10.11
CA LEU A 271 0.07 -12.64 -9.27
C LEU A 271 0.02 -11.21 -9.82
N TYR A 272 -0.50 -10.30 -9.02
CA TYR A 272 -0.31 -8.87 -9.17
C TYR A 272 0.77 -8.41 -8.19
N LEU A 273 1.85 -7.85 -8.72
CA LEU A 273 2.98 -7.38 -7.94
C LEU A 273 3.11 -5.86 -8.10
N TYR A 274 3.11 -5.13 -6.99
CA TYR A 274 3.12 -3.68 -6.94
C TYR A 274 4.36 -3.18 -6.19
N SER A 275 5.19 -2.41 -6.88
CA SER A 275 6.32 -1.71 -6.28
C SER A 275 5.91 -0.28 -5.95
N GLY A 276 5.65 -0.01 -4.67
CA GLY A 276 5.22 1.30 -4.17
C GLY A 276 6.15 1.85 -3.11
N GLU A 277 5.67 2.88 -2.42
CA GLU A 277 6.36 3.58 -1.34
C GLU A 277 5.78 3.21 0.04
N GLU A 278 6.43 3.67 1.12
CA GLU A 278 5.97 3.42 2.50
C GLU A 278 4.55 3.94 2.75
N LYS A 279 4.20 5.08 2.13
CA LYS A 279 2.87 5.67 2.21
C LYS A 279 1.77 4.74 1.70
N ASN A 280 2.04 3.87 0.71
CA ASN A 280 1.02 2.94 0.23
C ASN A 280 0.69 1.87 1.27
N LEU A 281 1.72 1.23 1.85
CA LEU A 281 1.51 0.18 2.86
C LEU A 281 0.77 0.75 4.08
N GLN A 282 1.20 1.92 4.53
CA GLN A 282 0.56 2.64 5.61
C GLN A 282 -0.88 3.04 5.27
N GLY A 283 -1.12 3.63 4.09
CA GLY A 283 -2.44 4.06 3.64
C GLY A 283 -3.43 2.90 3.56
N ILE A 284 -3.01 1.77 3.01
CA ILE A 284 -3.82 0.54 2.96
C ILE A 284 -4.15 0.05 4.38
N MET A 285 -3.14 -0.10 5.25
CA MET A 285 -3.36 -0.59 6.61
C MET A 285 -4.21 0.37 7.46
N GLN A 286 -4.02 1.68 7.33
CA GLN A 286 -4.82 2.68 8.04
C GLN A 286 -6.27 2.72 7.53
N SER A 287 -6.47 2.55 6.23
CA SER A 287 -7.81 2.48 5.63
C SER A 287 -8.57 1.24 6.10
N LEU A 288 -7.88 0.10 6.21
CA LEU A 288 -8.43 -1.15 6.75
C LEU A 288 -8.52 -1.19 8.28
N ASN A 289 -8.06 -0.14 8.98
CA ASN A 289 -8.00 -0.08 10.44
C ASN A 289 -7.22 -1.25 11.07
N ILE A 290 -6.11 -1.62 10.45
CA ILE A 290 -5.18 -2.68 10.89
C ILE A 290 -3.74 -2.15 11.06
N TRP A 291 -3.53 -0.83 10.97
CA TRP A 291 -2.22 -0.21 11.10
C TRP A 291 -1.61 -0.43 12.48
N ILE A 292 -0.35 -0.83 12.49
CA ILE A 292 0.48 -0.92 13.69
C ILE A 292 1.53 0.19 13.55
N PRO A 293 1.61 1.19 14.44
CA PRO A 293 2.58 2.28 14.29
C PRO A 293 4.04 1.81 14.39
N HIS A 294 4.80 1.99 13.31
CA HIS A 294 6.25 1.75 13.25
C HIS A 294 6.85 2.42 12.01
N ILE A 295 8.18 2.57 11.97
CA ILE A 295 8.93 3.04 10.80
C ILE A 295 9.08 1.89 9.81
N LEU A 296 8.70 2.07 8.54
CA LEU A 296 8.76 1.01 7.53
C LEU A 296 10.18 0.76 7.03
N SER A 297 10.52 -0.51 6.81
CA SER A 297 11.82 -0.91 6.26
C SER A 297 11.74 -1.18 4.76
N PRO A 298 12.86 -1.05 4.01
CA PRO A 298 12.90 -1.50 2.63
C PRO A 298 12.63 -3.01 2.55
N GLY A 299 11.73 -3.42 1.66
CA GLY A 299 11.24 -4.78 1.56
C GLY A 299 10.10 -5.13 2.53
N ALA A 300 9.53 -4.14 3.23
CA ALA A 300 8.23 -4.29 3.87
C ALA A 300 7.16 -4.62 2.82
N SER A 301 6.18 -5.46 3.16
CA SER A 301 5.17 -5.89 2.19
C SER A 301 3.82 -6.26 2.82
N LEU A 302 2.74 -6.02 2.08
CA LEU A 302 1.42 -6.58 2.32
C LEU A 302 1.09 -7.59 1.22
N VAL A 303 0.69 -8.78 1.62
CA VAL A 303 0.25 -9.85 0.72
C VAL A 303 -1.22 -10.15 0.97
N PHE A 304 -2.04 -9.98 -0.06
CA PHE A 304 -3.43 -10.36 -0.09
C PHE A 304 -3.55 -11.70 -0.83
N GLU A 305 -3.92 -12.73 -0.09
CA GLU A 305 -4.13 -14.09 -0.58
C GLU A 305 -5.63 -14.32 -0.76
N ILE A 306 -6.05 -14.57 -2.01
CA ILE A 306 -7.44 -14.85 -2.33
C ILE A 306 -7.61 -16.37 -2.40
N TYR A 307 -8.41 -16.91 -1.49
CA TYR A 307 -8.73 -18.33 -1.41
C TYR A 307 -10.13 -18.62 -1.92
N PHE A 308 -10.31 -19.78 -2.53
CA PHE A 308 -11.61 -20.36 -2.86
C PHE A 308 -11.82 -21.66 -2.07
N ASP A 309 -12.92 -21.74 -1.33
CA ASP A 309 -13.36 -22.97 -0.68
C ASP A 309 -14.45 -23.65 -1.51
N SER A 310 -14.15 -24.86 -2.00
CA SER A 310 -15.08 -25.66 -2.81
C SER A 310 -16.25 -26.23 -2.01
N PHE A 311 -16.13 -26.33 -0.68
CA PHE A 311 -17.19 -26.84 0.18
C PHE A 311 -18.31 -25.81 0.35
N ASP A 312 -17.94 -24.56 0.65
CA ASP A 312 -18.89 -23.47 0.83
C ASP A 312 -19.17 -22.69 -0.48
N ASN A 313 -18.41 -22.97 -1.54
CA ASN A 313 -18.40 -22.21 -2.80
C ASN A 313 -18.19 -20.70 -2.57
N LYS A 314 -17.22 -20.36 -1.70
CA LYS A 314 -16.95 -19.00 -1.25
C LYS A 314 -15.51 -18.59 -1.51
N TYR A 315 -15.34 -17.29 -1.77
CA TYR A 315 -14.04 -16.65 -1.81
C TYR A 315 -13.76 -15.93 -0.49
N SER A 316 -12.51 -15.96 -0.05
CA SER A 316 -12.04 -15.30 1.16
C SER A 316 -10.68 -14.64 0.93
N ILE A 317 -10.44 -13.54 1.61
CA ILE A 317 -9.18 -12.79 1.57
C ILE A 317 -8.45 -12.99 2.90
N LYS A 318 -7.18 -13.38 2.83
CA LYS A 318 -6.25 -13.37 3.95
C LYS A 318 -5.18 -12.32 3.68
N ILE A 319 -4.83 -11.54 4.71
CA ILE A 319 -3.82 -10.48 4.60
C ILE A 319 -2.64 -10.84 5.47
N ASN A 320 -1.44 -10.84 4.90
CA ASN A 320 -0.19 -11.05 5.60
C ASN A 320 0.67 -9.81 5.49
N TYR A 321 1.14 -9.31 6.63
CA TYR A 321 2.06 -8.19 6.69
C TYR A 321 3.47 -8.67 7.06
N ARG A 322 4.48 -8.15 6.38
CA ARG A 322 5.88 -8.32 6.75
C ARG A 322 6.51 -6.94 6.91
N HIS A 323 7.06 -6.69 8.08
CA HIS A 323 7.68 -5.40 8.40
C HIS A 323 9.05 -5.20 7.74
N SER A 324 9.85 -6.26 7.63
CA SER A 324 11.14 -6.26 6.94
C SER A 324 11.48 -7.68 6.50
N ILE A 325 12.51 -7.84 5.66
CA ILE A 325 12.92 -9.16 5.20
C ILE A 325 13.48 -10.07 6.31
N TYR A 326 13.89 -9.49 7.44
CA TYR A 326 14.32 -10.22 8.64
C TYR A 326 13.16 -10.47 9.62
N GLY A 327 12.01 -9.83 9.39
CA GLY A 327 10.83 -9.93 10.23
C GLY A 327 10.01 -11.20 9.97
N THR A 328 9.17 -11.55 10.93
CA THR A 328 8.16 -12.60 10.74
C THR A 328 6.99 -12.10 9.90
N VAL A 329 6.28 -13.04 9.28
CA VAL A 329 5.01 -12.76 8.63
C VAL A 329 3.93 -12.67 9.70
N ILE A 330 3.19 -11.56 9.72
CA ILE A 330 2.14 -11.24 10.68
C ILE A 330 0.79 -11.34 9.95
N PRO A 331 -0.06 -12.34 10.27
CA PRO A 331 -1.42 -12.39 9.74
C PRO A 331 -2.25 -11.22 10.27
N MET A 332 -2.76 -10.39 9.37
CA MET A 332 -3.56 -9.22 9.72
C MET A 332 -5.04 -9.58 9.72
N LYS A 333 -5.73 -9.20 10.80
CA LYS A 333 -7.16 -9.48 10.99
C LYS A 333 -7.95 -8.19 10.88
N LEU A 334 -8.85 -8.12 9.90
CA LEU A 334 -9.80 -7.00 9.83
C LEU A 334 -10.78 -7.07 11.01
N PRO A 335 -11.26 -5.92 11.51
CA PRO A 335 -12.35 -5.89 12.47
C PRO A 335 -13.53 -6.74 12.00
N ASN A 336 -14.04 -7.58 12.91
CA ASN A 336 -15.12 -8.53 12.65
C ASN A 336 -14.81 -9.68 11.68
N CYS A 337 -13.58 -9.86 11.17
CA CYS A 337 -13.22 -11.02 10.35
C CYS A 337 -12.37 -12.05 11.10
N GLN A 338 -12.44 -13.31 10.65
CA GLN A 338 -11.43 -14.32 10.97
C GLN A 338 -10.19 -14.10 10.10
N GLU A 339 -9.19 -14.98 10.22
CA GLU A 339 -7.99 -14.91 9.37
C GLU A 339 -8.30 -14.97 7.87
N TYR A 340 -9.29 -15.79 7.49
CA TYR A 340 -9.89 -15.79 6.15
C TYR A 340 -11.18 -14.96 6.20
N CYS A 341 -11.14 -13.77 5.62
CA CYS A 341 -12.28 -12.84 5.59
C CYS A 341 -13.11 -13.11 4.33
N GLU A 342 -14.34 -13.61 4.47
CA GLU A 342 -15.23 -13.86 3.33
C GLU A 342 -15.35 -12.60 2.45
N LEU A 343 -15.28 -12.77 1.12
CA LEU A 343 -15.21 -11.67 0.16
C LEU A 343 -16.38 -10.69 0.30
N ASP A 344 -17.62 -11.18 0.44
CA ASP A 344 -18.80 -10.32 0.59
C ASP A 344 -18.74 -9.47 1.87
N LYS A 345 -18.15 -10.04 2.93
CA LYS A 345 -17.94 -9.32 4.19
C LYS A 345 -16.81 -8.31 4.08
N PHE A 346 -15.73 -8.65 3.40
CA PHE A 346 -14.64 -7.73 3.08
C PHE A 346 -15.18 -6.52 2.31
N ILE A 347 -15.92 -6.75 1.22
CA ILE A 347 -16.57 -5.70 0.42
C ILE A 347 -17.47 -4.81 1.29
N ASN A 348 -18.25 -5.40 2.20
CA ASN A 348 -19.12 -4.62 3.07
C ASN A 348 -18.33 -3.76 4.08
N ILE A 349 -17.23 -4.27 4.64
CA ILE A 349 -16.35 -3.53 5.56
C ILE A 349 -15.66 -2.37 4.84
N THR A 350 -15.27 -2.56 3.57
CA THR A 350 -14.51 -1.58 2.81
C THR A 350 -15.37 -0.69 1.92
N ARG A 351 -16.70 -0.82 1.93
CA ARG A 351 -17.62 -0.11 1.04
C ARG A 351 -17.41 1.40 1.00
N GLU A 352 -17.15 2.02 2.14
CA GLU A 352 -16.95 3.48 2.23
C GLU A 352 -15.60 3.97 1.68
N LEU A 353 -14.68 3.04 1.38
CA LEU A 353 -13.36 3.32 0.84
C LEU A 353 -13.31 3.22 -0.69
N ILE A 354 -14.35 2.68 -1.32
CA ILE A 354 -14.41 2.49 -2.77
C ILE A 354 -14.88 3.81 -3.40
N PRO A 355 -14.05 4.48 -4.23
CA PRO A 355 -14.48 5.67 -4.94
C PRO A 355 -15.47 5.30 -6.07
N ASP A 356 -16.40 6.21 -6.38
CA ASP A 356 -17.21 6.08 -7.60
C ASP A 356 -16.38 6.40 -8.85
N ASP A 357 -15.48 7.39 -8.73
CA ASP A 357 -14.53 7.83 -9.76
C ASP A 357 -13.28 8.37 -9.04
N GLU A 358 -12.20 7.60 -9.09
CA GLU A 358 -10.92 7.91 -8.45
C GLU A 358 -10.26 9.15 -9.04
N MET A 359 -10.37 9.38 -10.35
CA MET A 359 -9.76 10.53 -11.03
C MET A 359 -10.51 11.82 -10.71
N ALA A 360 -11.84 11.78 -10.74
CA ALA A 360 -12.66 12.91 -10.32
C ALA A 360 -12.44 13.23 -8.83
N LEU A 361 -12.26 12.22 -7.98
CA LEU A 361 -11.90 12.44 -6.57
C LEU A 361 -10.51 13.06 -6.43
N CYS A 362 -9.53 12.60 -7.21
CA CYS A 362 -8.15 13.12 -7.20
C CYS A 362 -8.10 14.63 -7.48
N HIS A 363 -8.88 15.10 -8.47
CA HIS A 363 -8.92 16.49 -8.89
C HIS A 363 -10.06 17.32 -8.26
N ARG A 364 -10.79 16.77 -7.29
CA ARG A 364 -11.91 17.46 -6.63
C ARG A 364 -11.44 18.70 -5.89
N ASN A 365 -12.04 19.86 -6.19
CA ASN A 365 -11.84 21.09 -5.44
C ASN A 365 -13.00 21.31 -4.45
N GLN A 366 -12.75 21.84 -3.25
CA GLN A 366 -13.84 22.17 -2.29
C GLN A 366 -14.87 23.20 -2.81
N ASN A 367 -14.54 23.96 -3.86
CA ASN A 367 -15.52 24.87 -4.48
C ASN A 367 -16.69 24.11 -5.14
N ASP A 368 -16.49 22.83 -5.51
CA ASP A 368 -17.54 22.00 -6.08
C ASP A 368 -18.55 21.54 -5.01
N ASP A 369 -18.12 21.39 -3.75
CA ASP A 369 -19.01 21.04 -2.62
C ASP A 369 -19.93 22.20 -2.22
N LYS A 370 -19.49 23.45 -2.34
CA LYS A 370 -20.37 24.62 -2.14
C LYS A 370 -21.47 24.68 -3.20
N ASN A 371 -21.16 24.30 -4.44
CA ASN A 371 -22.14 24.26 -5.52
C ASN A 371 -23.09 23.05 -5.40
N SER A 372 -22.58 21.88 -4.98
CA SER A 372 -23.41 20.67 -4.80
C SER A 372 -24.40 20.82 -3.63
N ALA A 373 -23.99 21.41 -2.50
CA ALA A 373 -24.89 21.71 -1.39
C ALA A 373 -25.99 22.72 -1.79
N THR A 374 -25.70 23.62 -2.72
CA THR A 374 -26.67 24.57 -3.27
C THR A 374 -27.69 23.88 -4.18
N ILE A 375 -27.29 22.85 -4.93
CA ILE A 375 -28.20 22.06 -5.79
C ILE A 375 -29.12 21.17 -4.94
N PHE A 376 -28.60 20.46 -3.94
CA PHE A 376 -29.40 19.61 -3.05
C PHE A 376 -30.46 20.39 -2.25
N THR A 377 -30.16 21.65 -1.89
CA THR A 377 -31.12 22.52 -1.20
C THR A 377 -32.23 23.01 -2.12
N ILE A 378 -31.94 23.24 -3.42
CA ILE A 378 -32.95 23.60 -4.42
C ILE A 378 -33.90 22.43 -4.69
N ASP A 379 -33.38 21.21 -4.85
CA ASP A 379 -34.22 20.02 -5.13
C ASP A 379 -35.19 19.70 -3.99
N ILE A 380 -34.76 19.85 -2.73
CA ILE A 380 -35.64 19.69 -1.56
C ILE A 380 -36.72 20.79 -1.53
N PHE A 381 -36.38 22.02 -1.88
CA PHE A 381 -37.34 23.12 -1.98
C PHE A 381 -38.38 22.89 -3.08
N VAL A 382 -37.94 22.43 -4.26
CA VAL A 382 -38.84 22.10 -5.38
C VAL A 382 -39.78 20.95 -5.01
N PHE A 383 -39.28 19.90 -4.34
CA PHE A 383 -40.13 18.81 -3.85
C PHE A 383 -41.14 19.27 -2.80
N MET A 384 -40.77 20.15 -1.87
CA MET A 384 -41.70 20.69 -0.88
C MET A 384 -42.76 21.63 -1.49
N ILE A 385 -42.40 22.39 -2.52
CA ILE A 385 -43.36 23.23 -3.26
C ILE A 385 -44.35 22.35 -4.03
N LEU A 386 -43.88 21.33 -4.75
CA LEU A 386 -44.73 20.39 -5.49
C LEU A 386 -45.67 19.59 -4.56
N ALA A 387 -45.19 19.17 -3.38
CA ALA A 387 -46.00 18.50 -2.39
C ALA A 387 -47.11 19.40 -1.82
N ASN A 388 -46.82 20.69 -1.58
CA ASN A 388 -47.83 21.65 -1.14
C ASN A 388 -48.85 21.97 -2.22
N PHE A 389 -48.44 22.08 -3.49
CA PHE A 389 -49.38 22.22 -4.61
C PHE A 389 -50.30 21.00 -4.76
N TYR A 390 -49.76 19.79 -4.59
CA TYR A 390 -50.56 18.56 -4.63
C TYR A 390 -51.60 18.48 -3.50
N LEU A 391 -51.30 19.02 -2.32
CA LEU A 391 -52.24 19.07 -1.19
C LEU A 391 -53.32 20.15 -1.34
N ILE A 392 -53.01 21.27 -1.99
CA ILE A 392 -53.98 22.37 -2.21
C ILE A 392 -55.02 22.01 -3.29
N PHE A 393 -54.67 21.19 -4.29
CA PHE A 393 -55.59 20.77 -5.35
C PHE A 393 -56.43 19.53 -5.00
N LYS A 394 -56.34 19.02 -3.77
CA LYS A 394 -57.06 17.82 -3.32
C LYS A 394 -58.13 18.08 -2.24
N ASN A 395 -58.44 19.35 -1.96
CA ASN A 395 -59.56 19.77 -1.09
C ASN A 395 -60.62 20.53 -1.88
#